data_AF-A0A7Y5W8Y0-F1
#
_entry.id   AF-A0A7Y5W8Y0-F1
#
_cell.length_a   1.000
_cell.length_b   1.000
_cell.length_c   1.000
_cell.angle_alpha   90.00
_cell.angle_beta   90.00
_cell.angle_gamma   90.00
#
_symmetry.space_group_name_H-M   'P 1'
#
loop_
_entity.id
_entity.type
_entity.pdbx_description
1 polymer ?
#
loop_
_entity_poly.entity_id
_entity_poly.type
_entity_poly.pdbx_seq_one_letter_code
_entity_poly.pdbx_strand_id
1 'polypeptide(L)'
;MAKRTEEKPFRPLEASLVQEVMSGNAAPALQPTPPPQPEKTIELRRPAEVRPEPQPQPVVDSGQGRPAPVAAPVYRQEVPRAAPPPAPRREPRPQPSQFTERMEREKRVLLTPSEDRALERVVSNLGAELGTSLKLSHVLRSCIRILINAEDELIERARANGRTIRPPNGDLPAIEAFEKVVAGVLQAGIRGARPIR
;
A
#
# COMPACT_ATOMS: atom_id res chain seq x y z
N MET A 1 4.71 -59.64 -13.00
CA MET A 1 4.85 -58.72 -14.15
C MET A 1 5.43 -57.40 -13.63
N ALA A 2 6.68 -57.09 -13.96
CA ALA A 2 7.38 -55.89 -13.52
C ALA A 2 7.05 -54.71 -14.46
N LYS A 3 6.60 -53.57 -13.91
CA LYS A 3 6.37 -52.35 -14.69
C LYS A 3 7.70 -51.63 -14.88
N ARG A 4 8.08 -51.46 -16.15
CA ARG A 4 9.22 -50.67 -16.61
C ARG A 4 9.07 -49.21 -16.19
N THR A 5 10.12 -48.69 -15.58
CA THR A 5 10.33 -47.29 -15.26
C THR A 5 10.37 -46.46 -16.55
N GLU A 6 9.58 -45.39 -16.60
CA GLU A 6 9.57 -44.44 -17.72
C GLU A 6 10.88 -43.63 -17.71
N GLU A 7 11.84 -44.02 -18.55
CA GLU A 7 12.99 -43.18 -18.88
C GLU A 7 12.53 -42.00 -19.74
N LYS A 8 12.76 -40.79 -19.25
CA LYS A 8 12.50 -39.55 -19.98
C LYS A 8 13.48 -39.43 -21.17
N PRO A 9 13.02 -38.98 -22.35
CA PRO A 9 13.85 -38.89 -23.54
C PRO A 9 14.99 -37.88 -23.39
N PHE A 10 16.18 -38.28 -23.85
CA PHE A 10 17.43 -37.53 -23.84
C PHE A 10 17.26 -36.16 -24.53
N ARG A 11 17.50 -35.07 -23.78
CA ARG A 11 17.48 -33.69 -24.31
C ARG A 11 18.92 -33.14 -24.36
N PRO A 12 19.50 -32.95 -25.56
CA PRO A 12 20.89 -32.51 -25.71
C PRO A 12 21.18 -31.08 -25.19
N LEU A 13 20.14 -30.30 -24.88
CA LEU A 13 20.30 -28.94 -24.36
C LEU A 13 20.77 -28.90 -22.89
N GLU A 14 20.56 -29.96 -22.11
CA GLU A 14 21.07 -30.01 -20.73
C GLU A 14 22.55 -30.44 -20.67
N ALA A 15 23.05 -31.16 -21.69
CA ALA A 15 24.46 -31.53 -21.76
C ALA A 15 25.37 -30.30 -21.94
N SER A 16 24.93 -29.29 -22.70
CA SER A 16 25.71 -28.06 -22.93
C SER A 16 25.90 -27.25 -21.66
N LEU A 17 24.88 -27.20 -20.79
CA LEU A 17 24.95 -26.48 -19.52
C LEU A 17 25.86 -27.19 -18.50
N VAL A 18 25.86 -28.52 -18.51
CA VAL A 18 26.76 -29.33 -17.66
C VAL A 18 28.21 -29.25 -18.16
N GLN A 19 28.42 -29.16 -19.47
CA GLN A 19 29.74 -29.02 -20.08
C GLN A 19 30.38 -27.65 -19.82
N GLU A 20 29.56 -26.58 -19.76
CA GLU A 20 30.00 -25.21 -19.45
C GLU A 20 30.42 -25.04 -17.98
N VAL A 21 29.83 -25.82 -17.06
CA VAL A 21 30.21 -25.82 -15.63
C VAL A 21 31.47 -26.67 -15.37
N MET A 22 31.72 -27.72 -16.16
CA MET A 22 32.95 -28.53 -16.04
C MET A 22 34.17 -27.89 -16.72
N SER A 23 33.96 -27.00 -17.70
CA SER A 23 35.01 -26.31 -18.45
C SER A 23 35.40 -25.01 -17.76
N GLY A 24 36.00 -25.12 -16.57
CA GLY A 24 36.46 -23.98 -15.81
C GLY A 24 37.29 -22.99 -16.64
N ASN A 25 36.87 -21.72 -16.56
CA ASN A 25 37.72 -20.54 -16.54
C ASN A 25 38.60 -20.26 -17.78
N ALA A 26 38.13 -19.35 -18.65
CA ALA A 26 39.00 -18.49 -19.46
C ALA A 26 38.26 -17.18 -19.84
N ALA A 27 38.24 -16.21 -18.92
CA ALA A 27 37.86 -14.84 -19.26
C ALA A 27 38.93 -14.19 -20.15
N PRO A 28 38.59 -13.61 -21.32
CA PRO A 28 39.53 -12.80 -22.09
C PRO A 28 39.76 -11.45 -21.40
N ALA A 29 41.02 -11.04 -21.33
CA ALA A 29 41.48 -9.76 -20.81
C ALA A 29 40.82 -8.59 -21.55
N LEU A 30 40.07 -7.76 -20.83
CA LEU A 30 39.57 -6.47 -21.30
C LEU A 30 40.57 -5.36 -20.96
N GLN A 31 40.74 -4.48 -21.94
CA GLN A 31 41.68 -3.36 -21.99
C GLN A 31 41.43 -2.31 -20.88
N PRO A 32 42.47 -1.58 -20.43
CA PRO A 32 42.31 -0.51 -19.45
C PRO A 32 41.57 0.70 -20.03
N THR A 33 40.56 1.16 -19.30
CA THR A 33 39.79 2.39 -19.50
C THR A 33 40.59 3.64 -19.14
N PRO A 34 40.35 4.80 -19.81
CA PRO A 34 40.87 6.09 -19.37
C PRO A 34 40.11 6.63 -18.14
N PRO A 35 40.75 7.46 -17.29
CA PRO A 35 40.23 7.86 -15.99
C PRO A 35 39.06 8.87 -16.07
N PRO A 36 38.09 8.78 -15.15
CA PRO A 36 37.00 9.76 -15.03
C PRO A 36 37.50 11.08 -14.41
N GLN A 37 37.02 12.20 -14.96
CA GLN A 37 37.25 13.54 -14.43
C GLN A 37 36.50 13.77 -13.10
N PRO A 38 37.07 14.52 -12.15
CA PRO A 38 36.45 14.79 -10.86
C PRO A 38 35.52 16.01 -10.86
N GLU A 39 34.50 15.91 -9.99
CA GLU A 39 33.90 16.98 -9.19
C GLU A 39 32.82 17.90 -9.80
N LYS A 40 31.56 17.56 -9.49
CA LYS A 40 30.61 18.55 -8.95
C LYS A 40 30.05 18.05 -7.63
N THR A 41 30.66 18.53 -6.55
CA THR A 41 30.25 18.42 -5.15
C THR A 41 28.84 19.00 -4.98
N ILE A 42 27.88 18.15 -4.64
CA ILE A 42 26.53 18.55 -4.22
C ILE A 42 26.61 18.85 -2.73
N GLU A 43 26.54 20.13 -2.34
CA GLU A 43 26.44 20.53 -0.94
C GLU A 43 25.09 20.11 -0.35
N LEU A 44 25.11 19.03 0.44
CA LEU A 44 24.00 18.59 1.27
C LEU A 44 23.93 19.49 2.52
N ARG A 45 23.10 20.55 2.45
CA ARG A 45 22.73 21.34 3.63
C ARG A 45 22.02 20.45 4.66
N ARG A 46 22.67 20.22 5.80
CA ARG A 46 22.07 19.64 7.00
C ARG A 46 21.16 20.69 7.68
N PRO A 47 19.89 20.39 7.97
CA PRO A 47 19.12 21.16 8.93
C PRO A 47 19.61 20.89 10.35
N ALA A 48 19.80 21.97 11.10
CA ALA A 48 20.27 21.98 12.47
C ALA A 48 19.32 21.25 13.43
N GLU A 49 19.96 20.60 14.38
CA GLU A 49 19.43 19.89 15.53
C GLU A 49 18.98 20.88 16.64
N VAL A 50 17.99 20.43 17.42
CA VAL A 50 17.75 20.72 18.85
C VAL A 50 17.02 22.02 19.23
N ARG A 51 15.78 21.84 19.74
CA ARG A 51 15.35 22.42 21.01
C ARG A 51 14.21 21.61 21.65
N PRO A 52 14.39 21.03 22.85
CA PRO A 52 13.30 20.40 23.60
C PRO A 52 12.68 21.34 24.65
N GLU A 53 11.43 21.00 25.01
CA GLU A 53 10.67 21.31 26.25
C GLU A 53 10.04 22.72 26.43
N PRO A 54 8.90 22.84 27.18
CA PRO A 54 8.50 21.99 28.32
C PRO A 54 7.07 21.42 28.34
N GLN A 55 6.93 20.31 29.08
CA GLN A 55 5.69 19.66 29.49
C GLN A 55 4.91 20.50 30.53
N PRO A 56 3.56 20.57 30.46
CA PRO A 56 2.73 21.01 31.58
C PRO A 56 2.36 19.84 32.50
N GLN A 57 2.46 20.10 33.80
CA GLN A 57 2.19 19.20 34.93
C GLN A 57 0.72 18.77 35.07
N PRO A 58 0.44 17.64 35.76
CA PRO A 58 -0.92 17.16 36.02
C PRO A 58 -1.58 17.94 37.16
N VAL A 59 -2.81 18.41 36.94
CA VAL A 59 -3.67 18.97 38.00
C VAL A 59 -4.35 17.82 38.73
N VAL A 60 -4.02 17.71 40.01
CA VAL A 60 -4.66 16.85 40.99
C VAL A 60 -5.93 17.58 41.45
N ASP A 61 -7.10 16.97 41.32
CA ASP A 61 -8.25 17.37 42.13
C ASP A 61 -8.90 16.13 42.76
N SER A 62 -8.92 16.16 44.09
CA SER A 62 -9.34 15.10 44.99
C SER A 62 -10.70 15.47 45.54
N GLY A 63 -11.76 15.06 44.85
CA GLY A 63 -13.14 15.21 45.32
C GLY A 63 -13.70 13.92 45.90
N GLN A 64 -13.36 13.63 47.16
CA GLN A 64 -14.07 12.64 47.99
C GLN A 64 -15.51 13.10 48.26
N GLY A 65 -16.48 12.20 48.03
CA GLY A 65 -17.88 12.42 48.39
C GLY A 65 -18.77 11.21 48.11
N ARG A 66 -18.67 10.19 48.95
CA ARG A 66 -19.69 9.13 49.18
C ARG A 66 -20.13 9.25 50.65
N PRO A 67 -21.24 8.63 51.13
CA PRO A 67 -22.34 7.91 50.49
C PRO A 67 -23.72 8.49 50.93
N ALA A 68 -24.90 8.02 50.49
CA ALA A 68 -25.63 6.86 51.03
C ALA A 68 -27.12 6.94 50.54
N PRO A 69 -28.09 6.11 51.01
CA PRO A 69 -28.70 5.04 50.23
C PRO A 69 -30.23 5.20 50.05
N VAL A 70 -30.88 4.11 49.62
CA VAL A 70 -32.31 3.78 49.81
C VAL A 70 -33.26 4.15 48.66
N ALA A 71 -33.61 3.16 47.83
CA ALA A 71 -34.95 2.57 47.82
C ALA A 71 -35.08 1.57 46.64
N ALA A 72 -35.22 0.29 46.96
CA ALA A 72 -35.69 -0.74 46.05
C ALA A 72 -37.23 -0.90 46.20
N PRO A 73 -37.90 -1.71 45.38
CA PRO A 73 -38.80 -1.28 44.33
C PRO A 73 -40.28 -1.34 44.74
N VAL A 74 -41.08 -0.39 44.25
CA VAL A 74 -42.54 -0.52 44.28
C VAL A 74 -42.95 -1.36 43.08
N TYR A 75 -43.33 -2.61 43.34
CA TYR A 75 -44.03 -3.46 42.36
C TYR A 75 -45.39 -2.83 42.05
N ARG A 76 -45.47 -2.09 40.95
CA ARG A 76 -46.76 -1.70 40.35
C ARG A 76 -47.21 -2.87 39.48
N GLN A 77 -48.23 -3.57 39.95
CA GLN A 77 -48.92 -4.60 39.20
C GLN A 77 -49.71 -3.93 38.08
N GLU A 78 -49.09 -3.77 36.91
CA GLU A 78 -49.77 -3.32 35.70
C GLU A 78 -50.64 -4.47 35.19
N VAL A 79 -51.95 -4.22 35.18
CA VAL A 79 -52.95 -5.08 34.57
C VAL A 79 -52.57 -5.26 33.09
N PRO A 80 -52.55 -6.49 32.53
CA PRO A 80 -52.20 -6.71 31.13
C PRO A 80 -53.20 -6.03 30.20
N ARG A 81 -52.91 -4.80 29.80
CA ARG A 81 -53.60 -4.16 28.68
C ARG A 81 -53.07 -4.83 27.42
N ALA A 82 -53.93 -5.60 26.77
CA ALA A 82 -53.63 -6.27 25.51
C ALA A 82 -52.90 -5.29 24.58
N ALA A 83 -51.65 -5.63 24.26
CA ALA A 83 -50.85 -4.82 23.36
C ALA A 83 -51.59 -4.69 22.02
N PRO A 84 -51.70 -3.48 21.45
CA PRO A 84 -52.15 -3.36 20.07
C PRO A 84 -51.21 -4.19 19.17
N PRO A 85 -51.73 -4.84 18.12
CA PRO A 85 -50.92 -5.68 17.25
C PRO A 85 -49.71 -4.89 16.73
N PRO A 86 -48.51 -5.51 16.69
CA PRO A 86 -47.32 -4.82 16.22
C PRO A 86 -47.58 -4.28 14.82
N ALA A 87 -47.41 -2.97 14.66
CA ALA A 87 -47.50 -2.33 13.35
C ALA A 87 -46.60 -3.11 12.38
N PRO A 88 -47.05 -3.37 11.14
CA PRO A 88 -46.26 -4.11 10.17
C PRO A 88 -44.90 -3.40 10.04
N ARG A 89 -43.83 -4.11 10.41
CA ARG A 89 -42.46 -3.66 10.18
C ARG A 89 -42.38 -3.32 8.71
N ARG A 90 -42.31 -2.02 8.39
CA ARG A 90 -41.99 -1.57 7.05
C ARG A 90 -40.57 -2.04 6.79
N GLU A 91 -40.46 -3.18 6.10
CA GLU A 91 -39.19 -3.61 5.56
C GLU A 91 -38.65 -2.44 4.72
N PRO A 92 -37.42 -1.97 5.01
CA PRO A 92 -36.83 -0.91 4.21
C PRO A 92 -36.77 -1.43 2.76
N ARG A 93 -37.53 -0.78 1.87
CA ARG A 93 -37.47 -1.05 0.43
C ARG A 93 -36.00 -0.98 0.03
N PRO A 94 -35.42 -2.06 -0.53
CA PRO A 94 -34.06 -2.01 -1.04
C PRO A 94 -34.04 -0.95 -2.13
N GLN A 95 -33.34 0.16 -1.87
CA GLN A 95 -33.09 1.15 -2.90
C GLN A 95 -32.27 0.46 -4.00
N PRO A 96 -32.60 0.65 -5.28
CA PRO A 96 -31.84 0.05 -6.37
C PRO A 96 -30.40 0.58 -6.28
N SER A 97 -29.45 -0.31 -6.00
CA SER A 97 -28.04 -0.02 -6.07
C SER A 97 -27.73 0.37 -7.51
N GLN A 98 -27.35 1.64 -7.71
CA GLN A 98 -26.84 2.12 -8.98
C GLN A 98 -25.69 1.19 -9.40
N PHE A 99 -25.88 0.54 -10.55
CA PHE A 99 -25.07 -0.52 -11.13
C PHE A 99 -23.58 -0.38 -10.81
N THR A 100 -23.10 -1.14 -9.82
CA THR A 100 -21.66 -1.29 -9.59
C THR A 100 -21.14 -2.22 -10.67
N GLU A 101 -20.37 -1.70 -11.63
CA GLU A 101 -19.74 -2.52 -12.66
C GLU A 101 -18.95 -3.66 -12.02
N ARG A 102 -19.07 -4.88 -12.57
CA ARG A 102 -18.36 -6.03 -12.06
C ARG A 102 -16.86 -5.87 -12.29
N MET A 103 -16.07 -6.10 -11.24
CA MET A 103 -14.61 -6.07 -11.33
C MET A 103 -14.09 -7.34 -12.04
N GLU A 104 -13.86 -7.28 -13.35
CA GLU A 104 -13.42 -8.45 -14.16
C GLU A 104 -11.94 -8.41 -14.56
N ARG A 105 -11.27 -7.26 -14.38
CA ARG A 105 -9.88 -7.06 -14.84
C ARG A 105 -8.89 -7.18 -13.69
N GLU A 106 -7.81 -7.92 -13.94
CA GLU A 106 -6.67 -8.05 -13.03
C GLU A 106 -5.51 -7.15 -13.48
N LYS A 107 -4.80 -6.56 -12.53
CA LYS A 107 -3.50 -5.89 -12.75
C LYS A 107 -2.47 -6.52 -11.82
N ARG A 108 -1.32 -6.89 -12.39
CA ARG A 108 -0.21 -7.52 -11.67
C ARG A 108 0.98 -6.57 -11.59
N VAL A 109 1.58 -6.52 -10.41
CA VAL A 109 2.82 -5.80 -10.11
C VAL A 109 3.73 -6.77 -9.37
N LEU A 110 5.02 -6.77 -9.71
CA LEU A 110 6.03 -7.52 -8.98
C LEU A 110 6.59 -6.62 -7.88
N LEU A 111 6.72 -7.18 -6.68
CA LEU A 111 7.25 -6.51 -5.51
C LEU A 111 8.43 -7.31 -4.98
N THR A 112 9.41 -6.61 -4.43
CA THR A 112 10.42 -7.26 -3.60
C THR A 112 9.80 -7.75 -2.29
N PRO A 113 10.37 -8.78 -1.63
CA PRO A 113 9.88 -9.24 -0.33
C PRO A 113 9.85 -8.14 0.75
N SER A 114 10.75 -7.16 0.66
CA SER A 114 10.77 -5.99 1.55
C SER A 114 9.60 -5.05 1.31
N GLU A 115 9.26 -4.78 0.04
CA GLU A 115 8.16 -3.89 -0.32
C GLU A 115 6.81 -4.50 0.05
N ASP A 116 6.64 -5.79 -0.22
CA ASP A 116 5.43 -6.54 0.15
C ASP A 116 5.15 -6.45 1.66
N ARG A 117 6.16 -6.74 2.49
CA ARG A 117 6.06 -6.59 3.96
C ARG A 117 5.82 -5.16 4.39
N ALA A 118 6.41 -4.17 3.71
CA ALA A 118 6.20 -2.77 4.03
C ALA A 118 4.75 -2.34 3.72
N LEU A 119 4.20 -2.76 2.59
CA LEU A 119 2.81 -2.50 2.20
C LEU A 119 1.83 -3.14 3.17
N GLU A 120 2.01 -4.42 3.52
CA GLU A 120 1.12 -5.10 4.47
C GLU A 120 1.13 -4.42 5.86
N ARG A 121 2.29 -3.96 6.34
CA ARG A 121 2.37 -3.16 7.58
C ARG A 121 1.59 -1.85 7.47
N VAL A 122 1.72 -1.12 6.37
CA VAL A 122 0.97 0.14 6.16
C VAL A 122 -0.54 -0.11 6.14
N VAL A 123 -0.99 -1.15 5.44
CA VAL A 123 -2.42 -1.52 5.38
C VAL A 123 -2.94 -1.89 6.77
N SER A 124 -2.18 -2.69 7.51
CA SER A 124 -2.54 -3.10 8.88
C SER A 124 -2.65 -1.91 9.82
N ASN A 125 -1.66 -1.01 9.82
CA ASN A 125 -1.67 0.19 10.65
C ASN A 125 -2.84 1.11 10.28
N LEU A 126 -3.09 1.32 8.98
CA LEU A 126 -4.22 2.13 8.53
C LEU A 126 -5.57 1.54 8.97
N GLY A 127 -5.70 0.20 8.95
CA GLY A 127 -6.90 -0.47 9.47
C GLY A 127 -7.08 -0.27 10.97
N ALA A 128 -6.00 -0.34 11.75
CA ALA A 128 -6.03 -0.08 13.18
C ALA A 128 -6.50 1.35 13.50
N GLU A 129 -5.95 2.36 12.81
CA GLU A 129 -6.34 3.76 12.97
C GLU A 129 -7.81 4.04 12.57
N LEU A 130 -8.30 3.35 11.54
CA LEU A 130 -9.70 3.48 11.09
C LEU A 130 -10.69 2.63 11.92
N GLY A 131 -10.21 1.83 12.86
CA GLY A 131 -11.03 0.92 13.66
C GLY A 131 -11.70 -0.19 12.83
N THR A 132 -11.12 -0.58 11.69
CA THR A 132 -11.68 -1.61 10.81
C THR A 132 -10.61 -2.41 10.07
N SER A 133 -10.92 -3.66 9.73
CA SER A 133 -10.02 -4.46 8.91
C SER A 133 -9.94 -3.92 7.48
N LEU A 134 -8.73 -3.66 7.00
CA LEU A 134 -8.46 -3.34 5.60
C LEU A 134 -7.73 -4.49 4.90
N LYS A 135 -7.85 -4.51 3.57
CA LYS A 135 -7.13 -5.44 2.69
C LYS A 135 -6.36 -4.59 1.69
N LEU A 136 -5.24 -5.09 1.18
CA LEU A 136 -4.45 -4.37 0.16
C LEU A 136 -5.30 -3.94 -1.04
N SER A 137 -6.24 -4.78 -1.49
CA SER A 137 -7.13 -4.43 -2.61
C SER A 137 -8.05 -3.24 -2.34
N HIS A 138 -8.40 -2.91 -1.08
CA HIS A 138 -9.15 -1.70 -0.75
C HIS A 138 -8.28 -0.45 -0.93
N VAL A 139 -7.03 -0.51 -0.48
CA VAL A 139 -6.06 0.58 -0.61
C VAL A 139 -5.72 0.82 -2.07
N LEU A 140 -5.38 -0.23 -2.83
CA LEU A 140 -5.04 -0.11 -4.25
C LEU A 140 -6.19 0.48 -5.08
N ARG A 141 -7.44 0.05 -4.84
CA ARG A 141 -8.61 0.65 -5.50
C ARG A 141 -8.79 2.12 -5.14
N SER A 142 -8.52 2.49 -3.89
CA SER A 142 -8.59 3.88 -3.44
C SER A 142 -7.50 4.72 -4.10
N CYS A 143 -6.28 4.20 -4.22
CA CYS A 143 -5.20 4.84 -4.98
C CYS A 143 -5.60 5.04 -6.46
N ILE A 144 -6.22 4.05 -7.10
CA ILE A 144 -6.70 4.19 -8.48
C ILE A 144 -7.74 5.33 -8.59
N ARG A 145 -8.68 5.43 -7.65
CA ARG A 145 -9.66 6.54 -7.62
C ARG A 145 -8.98 7.90 -7.45
N ILE A 146 -7.97 7.99 -6.57
CA ILE A 146 -7.17 9.20 -6.39
C ILE A 146 -6.46 9.58 -7.70
N LEU A 147 -5.85 8.62 -8.39
CA LEU A 147 -5.15 8.85 -9.65
C LEU A 147 -6.09 9.34 -10.76
N ILE A 148 -7.27 8.72 -10.90
CA ILE A 148 -8.28 9.16 -11.88
C ILE A 148 -8.76 10.58 -11.57
N ASN A 149 -9.04 10.89 -10.30
CA ASN A 149 -9.45 12.24 -9.89
C ASN A 149 -8.37 13.30 -10.11
N ALA A 150 -7.09 12.91 -10.10
CA ALA A 150 -5.94 13.79 -10.27
C ALA A 150 -5.43 13.88 -11.73
N GLU A 151 -6.13 13.30 -12.71
CA GLU A 151 -5.64 13.13 -14.08
C GLU A 151 -5.07 14.41 -14.72
N ASP A 152 -5.82 15.51 -14.69
CA ASP A 152 -5.40 16.78 -15.30
C ASP A 152 -4.11 17.32 -14.68
N GLU A 153 -4.04 17.33 -13.35
CA GLU A 153 -2.87 17.78 -12.59
C GLU A 153 -1.67 16.86 -12.84
N LEU A 154 -1.89 15.54 -12.90
CA LEU A 154 -0.83 14.58 -13.22
C LEU A 154 -0.26 14.82 -14.62
N ILE A 155 -1.10 15.09 -15.61
CA ILE A 155 -0.68 15.40 -16.98
C ILE A 155 0.09 16.72 -17.03
N GLU A 156 -0.38 17.77 -16.33
CA GLU A 156 0.32 19.05 -16.26
C GLU A 156 1.70 18.90 -15.62
N ARG A 157 1.79 18.20 -14.48
CA ARG A 157 3.07 17.94 -13.80
C ARG A 157 3.99 17.08 -14.65
N ALA A 158 3.47 16.09 -15.38
CA ALA A 158 4.28 15.28 -16.29
C ALA A 158 4.86 16.15 -17.42
N ARG A 159 4.08 17.06 -18.01
CA ARG A 159 4.56 18.00 -19.04
C ARG A 159 5.66 18.92 -18.49
N ALA A 160 5.49 19.44 -17.28
CA ALA A 160 6.47 20.31 -16.63
C ALA A 160 7.79 19.61 -16.31
N ASN A 161 7.77 18.31 -16.00
CA ASN A 161 8.98 17.51 -15.76
C ASN A 161 9.73 17.13 -17.05
N GLY A 162 9.11 17.29 -18.22
CA GLY A 162 9.69 16.94 -19.52
C GLY A 162 9.49 15.46 -19.90
N ARG A 163 9.97 15.09 -21.08
CA ARG A 163 9.86 13.72 -21.60
C ARG A 163 10.86 12.81 -20.91
N THR A 164 10.37 11.77 -20.25
CA THR A 164 11.18 10.67 -19.71
C THR A 164 11.20 9.49 -20.68
N ILE A 165 12.34 8.83 -20.82
CA ILE A 165 12.48 7.61 -21.64
C ILE A 165 12.36 6.40 -20.71
N ARG A 166 11.59 5.40 -21.13
CA ARG A 166 11.47 4.14 -20.39
C ARG A 166 12.81 3.39 -20.42
N PRO A 167 13.37 3.00 -19.27
CA PRO A 167 14.62 2.23 -19.21
C PRO A 167 14.42 0.78 -19.71
N PRO A 168 15.50 0.11 -20.17
CA PRO A 168 15.46 -1.30 -20.53
C PRO A 168 15.17 -2.18 -19.31
N ASN A 169 14.42 -3.27 -19.49
CA ASN A 169 13.93 -4.12 -18.39
C ASN A 169 15.05 -4.80 -17.54
N GLY A 170 16.30 -4.80 -18.00
CA GLY A 170 17.43 -5.42 -17.29
C GLY A 170 18.27 -4.45 -16.46
N ASP A 171 18.06 -3.14 -16.58
CA ASP A 171 18.82 -2.12 -15.85
C ASP A 171 18.04 -1.68 -14.61
N LEU A 172 18.19 -2.44 -13.52
CA LEU A 172 17.47 -2.19 -12.27
C LEU A 172 17.74 -0.78 -11.69
N PRO A 173 18.99 -0.27 -11.65
CA PRO A 173 19.23 1.10 -11.21
C PRO A 173 18.51 2.15 -12.07
N ALA A 174 18.49 1.99 -13.40
CA ALA A 174 17.77 2.91 -14.26
C ALA A 174 16.24 2.83 -14.08
N ILE A 175 15.69 1.63 -13.83
CA ILE A 175 14.29 1.43 -13.47
C ILE A 175 13.96 2.17 -12.17
N GLU A 176 14.77 1.99 -11.13
CA GLU A 176 14.56 2.65 -9.84
C GLU A 176 14.61 4.19 -9.98
N ALA A 177 15.57 4.72 -10.74
CA ALA A 177 15.67 6.15 -11.01
C ALA A 177 14.44 6.68 -11.77
N PHE A 178 13.97 5.93 -12.77
CA PHE A 178 12.75 6.25 -13.51
C PHE A 178 11.51 6.23 -12.60
N GLU A 179 11.37 5.22 -11.75
CA GLU A 179 10.27 5.10 -10.79
C GLU A 179 10.26 6.24 -9.77
N LYS A 180 11.43 6.70 -9.30
CA LYS A 180 11.54 7.89 -8.43
C LYS A 180 11.00 9.15 -9.11
N VAL A 181 11.30 9.34 -10.40
CA VAL A 181 10.76 10.47 -11.17
C VAL A 181 9.24 10.36 -11.29
N VAL A 182 8.72 9.18 -11.65
CA VAL A 182 7.27 8.93 -11.73
C VAL A 182 6.61 9.19 -10.37
N ALA A 183 7.17 8.69 -9.28
CA ALA A 183 6.67 8.92 -7.93
C ALA A 183 6.61 10.41 -7.57
N GLY A 184 7.61 11.19 -7.96
CA GLY A 184 7.62 12.64 -7.77
C GLY A 184 6.48 13.35 -8.52
N VAL A 185 6.24 12.97 -9.78
CA VAL A 185 5.11 13.47 -10.58
C VAL A 185 3.78 13.12 -9.91
N LEU A 186 3.62 11.86 -9.50
CA LEU A 186 2.40 11.39 -8.82
C LEU A 186 2.15 12.17 -7.53
N GLN A 187 3.17 12.33 -6.69
CA GLN A 187 3.05 13.05 -5.43
C GLN A 187 2.66 14.53 -5.65
N ALA A 188 3.31 15.20 -6.60
CA ALA A 188 3.02 16.60 -6.91
C ALA A 188 1.60 16.78 -7.48
N GLY A 189 1.17 15.91 -8.40
CA GLY A 189 -0.16 15.98 -9.00
C GLY A 189 -1.27 15.64 -8.01
N ILE A 190 -1.10 14.60 -7.19
CA ILE A 190 -2.08 14.23 -6.15
C ILE A 190 -2.26 15.36 -5.13
N ARG A 191 -1.20 16.06 -4.75
CA ARG A 191 -1.28 17.21 -3.82
C ARG A 191 -1.98 18.42 -4.44
N GLY A 192 -1.86 18.61 -5.75
CA GLY A 192 -2.53 19.70 -6.48
C GLY A 192 -4.01 19.41 -6.77
N ALA A 193 -4.40 18.14 -6.78
CA ALA A 193 -5.74 17.72 -7.15
C ALA A 193 -6.81 18.14 -6.14
N ARG A 194 -8.04 18.29 -6.64
CA ARG A 194 -9.21 18.60 -5.82
C ARG A 194 -9.59 17.40 -4.94
N PRO A 195 -10.24 17.62 -3.77
CA PRO A 195 -10.73 16.52 -2.94
C PRO A 195 -11.72 15.60 -3.69
N ILE A 196 -11.62 14.30 -3.45
CA ILE A 196 -12.54 13.29 -3.99
C ILE A 196 -13.95 13.53 -3.39
N ARG A 197 -14.97 13.49 -4.24
CA ARG A 197 -16.39 13.60 -3.86
C ARG A 197 -17.07 12.25 -3.82
#